data_AF-A0A291HT77-F1
#
_entry.id   AF-A0A291HT77-F1
#
_cell.length_a   1.000
_cell.length_b   1.000
_cell.length_c   1.000
_cell.angle_alpha   90.00
_cell.angle_beta   90.00
_cell.angle_gamma   90.00
#
_symmetry.space_group_name_H-M   'P 1'
#
loop_
_entity.id
_entity.type
_entity.pdbx_description
1 polymer ?
#
loop_
_entity_poly.entity_id
_entity_poly.type
_entity_poly.pdbx_seq_one_letter_code
_entity_poly.pdbx_strand_id
1 'polypeptide(L)'
;MGWLSKVGGALLNCISKPVEVLCDWASEPLKTRSHERSEETRDSVHQRNMETLTAQSRCEYEIRSKEMELEHKLRAKEKELDVDLEVRRVREIEMAVAEIQEWKKEKEFERMERTTAAIALYLEKLTKLNIETINAIGHMQLELKERAQQLVYEKTIQYKELQDTAIEEAMNDFIRIEEKFGDNERAKDILIRAVDTKMGNIIDTSTRFLEELNRDIVSLNQSIDRLTNQGQKFIENHLERFHITDARSGQDHEKALWDKAFSGLKI
;
A
#
# COMPACT_ATOMS: atom_id res chain seq x y z
N MET A 1 90.86 -103.80 41.58
CA MET A 1 92.20 -103.16 41.71
C MET A 1 92.00 -101.64 41.65
N GLY A 2 92.54 -100.78 42.51
CA GLY A 2 93.45 -100.99 43.63
C GLY A 2 93.18 -99.99 44.76
N TRP A 3 93.40 -100.47 45.99
CA TRP A 3 93.17 -99.81 47.27
C TRP A 3 94.37 -98.96 47.74
N LEU A 4 95.04 -98.22 46.84
CA LEU A 4 96.28 -97.49 47.19
C LEU A 4 96.32 -95.99 46.81
N SER A 5 95.23 -95.37 46.34
CA SER A 5 95.17 -93.90 46.14
C SER A 5 94.40 -93.13 47.23
N LYS A 6 93.72 -93.82 48.16
CA LYS A 6 92.89 -93.18 49.19
C LYS A 6 93.64 -92.60 50.39
N VAL A 7 94.96 -92.83 50.50
CA VAL A 7 95.76 -92.32 51.63
C VAL A 7 96.39 -90.94 51.31
N GLY A 8 96.49 -90.54 50.03
CA GLY A 8 96.97 -89.21 49.64
C GLY A 8 95.92 -88.09 49.70
N GLY A 9 94.64 -88.40 49.46
CA GLY A 9 93.55 -87.40 49.42
C GLY A 9 93.02 -86.97 50.78
N ALA A 10 93.26 -87.76 51.85
CA ALA A 10 92.79 -87.44 53.19
C ALA A 10 93.67 -86.39 53.91
N LEU A 11 94.97 -86.31 53.56
CA LEU A 11 95.88 -85.29 54.10
C LEU A 11 95.79 -83.95 53.34
N LEU A 12 95.51 -83.97 52.04
CA LEU A 12 95.27 -82.75 51.25
C LEU A 12 93.96 -82.04 51.66
N ASN A 13 92.90 -82.79 51.97
CA ASN A 13 91.62 -82.20 52.42
C ASN A 13 91.65 -81.60 53.84
N CYS A 14 92.62 -81.97 54.68
CA CYS A 14 92.83 -81.34 55.99
C CYS A 14 93.65 -80.05 55.92
N ILE A 15 94.34 -79.80 54.79
CA ILE A 15 95.14 -78.58 54.56
C ILE A 15 94.41 -77.64 53.58
N SER A 16 93.64 -78.15 52.63
CA SER A 16 92.94 -77.32 51.63
C SER A 16 91.71 -76.60 52.19
N LYS A 17 90.98 -77.19 53.15
CA LYS A 17 89.79 -76.56 53.75
C LYS A 17 90.06 -75.26 54.52
N PRO A 18 91.11 -75.14 55.37
CA PRO A 18 91.42 -73.86 55.97
C PRO A 18 91.91 -72.83 54.93
N VAL A 19 92.53 -73.27 53.83
CA VAL A 19 92.93 -72.38 52.71
C VAL A 19 91.72 -71.92 51.90
N GLU A 20 90.73 -72.77 51.63
CA GLU A 20 89.48 -72.39 50.97
C GLU A 20 88.64 -71.46 51.84
N VAL A 21 88.56 -71.69 53.15
CA VAL A 21 87.89 -70.76 54.09
C VAL A 21 88.63 -69.43 54.19
N LEU A 22 89.96 -69.42 54.11
CA LEU A 22 90.74 -68.17 54.05
C LEU A 22 90.62 -67.46 52.70
N CYS A 23 90.53 -68.20 51.59
CA CYS A 23 90.28 -67.63 50.26
C CYS A 23 88.84 -67.12 50.11
N ASP A 24 87.86 -67.81 50.69
CA ASP A 24 86.47 -67.34 50.76
C ASP A 24 86.37 -66.14 51.70
N TRP A 25 87.02 -66.13 52.87
CA TRP A 25 87.07 -64.96 53.76
C TRP A 25 87.83 -63.77 53.14
N ALA A 26 88.89 -64.01 52.38
CA ALA A 26 89.62 -62.95 51.66
C ALA A 26 88.87 -62.45 50.41
N SER A 27 87.96 -63.26 49.84
CA SER A 27 87.17 -62.89 48.65
C SER A 27 85.76 -62.41 48.97
N GLU A 28 85.24 -62.66 50.17
CA GLU A 28 83.97 -62.13 50.68
C GLU A 28 83.90 -60.59 50.63
N PRO A 29 84.91 -59.82 51.10
CA PRO A 29 84.90 -58.37 50.95
C PRO A 29 84.94 -57.93 49.48
N LEU A 30 85.49 -58.75 48.57
CA LEU A 30 85.50 -58.47 47.13
C LEU A 30 84.14 -58.79 46.47
N LYS A 31 83.45 -59.86 46.90
CA LYS A 31 82.10 -60.22 46.44
C LYS A 31 81.06 -59.22 46.93
N THR A 32 81.10 -58.82 48.20
CA THR A 32 80.23 -57.77 48.75
C THR A 32 80.44 -56.45 48.00
N ARG A 33 81.69 -56.05 47.77
CA ARG A 33 81.99 -54.84 46.98
C ARG A 33 81.55 -54.93 45.52
N SER A 34 81.57 -56.13 44.93
CA SER A 34 81.05 -56.34 43.56
C SER A 34 79.53 -56.32 43.50
N HIS A 35 78.85 -56.84 44.55
CA HIS A 35 77.41 -56.83 44.69
C HIS A 35 76.89 -55.41 44.95
N GLU A 36 77.50 -54.68 45.88
CA GLU A 36 77.25 -53.27 46.14
C GLU A 36 77.42 -52.43 44.87
N ARG A 37 78.51 -52.64 44.12
CA ARG A 37 78.68 -51.96 42.83
C ARG A 37 77.57 -52.32 41.83
N SER A 38 77.09 -53.56 41.82
CA SER A 38 76.00 -53.99 40.93
C SER A 38 74.66 -53.38 41.34
N GLU A 39 74.37 -53.33 42.64
CA GLU A 39 73.15 -52.71 43.19
C GLU A 39 73.18 -51.20 42.99
N GLU A 40 74.32 -50.54 43.25
CA GLU A 40 74.52 -49.11 42.95
C GLU A 40 74.33 -48.81 41.47
N THR A 41 74.79 -49.68 40.56
CA THR A 41 74.54 -49.48 39.12
C THR A 41 73.07 -49.67 38.75
N ARG A 42 72.37 -50.62 39.36
CA ARG A 42 70.94 -50.85 39.13
C ARG A 42 70.10 -49.71 39.69
N ASP A 43 70.43 -49.24 40.88
CA ASP A 43 69.77 -48.10 41.52
C ASP A 43 70.06 -46.82 40.77
N SER A 44 71.29 -46.60 40.28
CA SER A 44 71.63 -45.46 39.43
C SER A 44 70.86 -45.47 38.10
N VAL A 45 70.71 -46.64 37.47
CA VAL A 45 69.91 -46.77 36.24
C VAL A 45 68.42 -46.58 36.52
N HIS A 46 67.91 -47.13 37.63
CA HIS A 46 66.52 -46.95 38.05
C HIS A 46 66.22 -45.48 38.37
N GLN A 47 67.13 -44.81 39.08
CA GLN A 47 67.04 -43.39 39.40
C GLN A 47 67.04 -42.53 38.13
N ARG A 48 67.95 -42.79 37.18
CA ARG A 48 67.95 -42.11 35.87
C ARG A 48 66.66 -42.36 35.10
N ASN A 49 66.15 -43.59 35.09
CA ASN A 49 64.89 -43.90 34.43
C ASN A 49 63.72 -43.17 35.11
N MET A 50 63.68 -43.12 36.45
CA MET A 50 62.67 -42.37 37.20
C MET A 50 62.76 -40.87 36.90
N GLU A 51 63.96 -40.31 36.84
CA GLU A 51 64.21 -38.91 36.45
C GLU A 51 63.77 -38.62 35.02
N THR A 52 64.05 -39.52 34.06
CA THR A 52 63.59 -39.36 32.67
C THR A 52 62.08 -39.45 32.53
N LEU A 53 61.41 -40.38 33.23
CA LEU A 53 59.95 -40.52 33.21
C LEU A 53 59.25 -39.34 33.88
N THR A 54 59.80 -38.84 34.99
CA THR A 54 59.26 -37.66 35.67
C THR A 54 59.48 -36.38 34.86
N ALA A 55 60.62 -36.25 34.17
CA ALA A 55 60.86 -35.16 33.24
C ALA A 55 59.92 -35.22 32.03
N GLN A 56 59.73 -36.41 31.41
CA GLN A 56 58.79 -36.62 30.31
C GLN A 56 57.36 -36.30 30.73
N SER A 57 56.91 -36.79 31.89
CA SER A 57 55.56 -36.52 32.41
C SER A 57 55.33 -35.04 32.67
N ARG A 58 56.34 -34.29 33.15
CA ARG A 58 56.27 -32.84 33.32
C ARG A 58 56.16 -32.13 31.98
N CYS A 59 57.00 -32.48 31.01
CA CYS A 59 56.94 -31.92 29.66
C CYS A 59 55.59 -32.19 28.98
N GLU A 60 55.07 -33.41 29.06
CA GLU A 60 53.77 -33.77 28.51
C GLU A 60 52.63 -33.00 29.19
N TYR A 61 52.68 -32.83 30.51
CA TYR A 61 51.70 -32.03 31.24
C TYR A 61 51.73 -30.56 30.82
N GLU A 62 52.93 -29.97 30.70
CA GLU A 62 53.09 -28.59 30.24
C GLU A 62 52.59 -28.40 28.80
N ILE A 63 52.87 -29.35 27.90
CA ILE A 63 52.38 -29.33 26.52
C ILE A 63 50.85 -29.41 26.52
N ARG A 64 50.26 -30.37 27.24
CA ARG A 64 48.81 -30.54 27.34
C ARG A 64 48.11 -29.32 27.96
N SER A 65 48.72 -28.69 28.96
CA SER A 65 48.20 -27.46 29.56
C SER A 65 48.17 -26.32 28.54
N LYS A 66 49.25 -26.16 27.77
CA LYS A 66 49.34 -25.15 26.71
C LYS A 66 48.36 -25.42 25.57
N GLU A 67 48.20 -26.67 25.16
CA GLU A 67 47.22 -27.09 24.16
C GLU A 67 45.80 -26.75 24.60
N MET A 68 45.43 -27.09 25.84
CA MET A 68 44.13 -26.78 26.41
C MET A 68 43.89 -25.26 26.48
N GLU A 69 44.88 -24.48 26.92
CA GLU A 69 44.78 -23.01 26.92
C GLU A 69 44.62 -22.43 25.51
N LEU A 70 45.34 -22.96 24.52
CA LEU A 70 45.23 -22.53 23.13
C LEU A 70 43.86 -22.89 22.56
N GLU A 71 43.35 -24.09 22.83
CA GLU A 71 41.99 -24.49 22.45
C GLU A 71 40.94 -23.57 23.07
N HIS A 72 41.06 -23.25 24.36
CA HIS A 72 40.14 -22.31 25.01
C HIS A 72 40.19 -20.92 24.37
N LYS A 73 41.39 -20.41 24.05
CA LYS A 73 41.57 -19.12 23.36
C LYS A 73 40.96 -19.15 21.95
N LEU A 74 41.15 -20.23 21.21
CA LEU A 74 40.57 -20.41 19.88
C LEU A 74 39.05 -20.46 19.95
N ARG A 75 38.47 -21.25 20.85
CA ARG A 75 37.01 -21.33 21.04
C ARG A 75 36.41 -20.01 21.51
N ALA A 76 37.13 -19.23 22.33
CA ALA A 76 36.67 -17.92 22.76
C ALA A 76 36.64 -16.93 21.57
N LYS A 77 37.71 -16.91 20.76
CA LYS A 77 37.78 -16.08 19.55
C LYS A 77 36.76 -16.48 18.49
N GLU A 78 36.51 -17.78 18.32
CA GLU A 78 35.51 -18.29 17.40
C GLU A 78 34.12 -17.80 17.80
N LYS A 79 33.75 -17.90 19.08
CA LYS A 79 32.48 -17.38 19.60
C LYS A 79 32.35 -15.86 19.47
N GLU A 80 33.43 -15.13 19.74
CA GLU A 80 33.46 -13.66 19.58
C GLU A 80 33.23 -13.28 18.11
N LEU A 81 33.92 -13.95 17.18
CA LEU A 81 33.76 -13.74 15.75
C LEU A 81 32.34 -14.08 15.28
N ASP A 82 31.75 -15.16 15.79
CA ASP A 82 30.40 -15.60 15.43
C ASP A 82 29.33 -14.58 15.89
N VAL A 83 29.48 -14.06 17.12
CA VAL A 83 28.64 -12.97 17.63
C VAL A 83 28.82 -11.69 16.79
N ASP A 84 30.05 -11.33 16.43
CA ASP A 84 30.33 -10.16 15.60
C ASP A 84 29.77 -10.27 14.17
N LEU A 85 29.76 -11.48 13.60
CA LEU A 85 29.13 -11.75 12.31
C LEU A 85 27.61 -11.62 12.41
N GLU A 86 27.01 -12.15 13.47
CA GLU A 86 25.57 -12.06 13.68
C GLU A 86 25.12 -10.61 13.94
N VAL A 87 25.85 -9.86 14.77
CA VAL A 87 25.58 -8.43 15.00
C VAL A 87 25.69 -7.64 13.71
N ARG A 88 26.68 -7.92 12.84
CA ARG A 88 26.78 -7.28 11.53
C ARG A 88 25.60 -7.61 10.63
N ARG A 89 25.22 -8.88 10.54
CA ARG A 89 24.05 -9.32 9.76
C ARG A 89 22.77 -8.64 10.22
N VAL A 90 22.52 -8.61 11.53
CA VAL A 90 21.32 -7.97 12.10
C VAL A 90 21.31 -6.48 11.77
N ARG A 91 22.45 -5.78 11.93
CA ARG A 91 22.55 -4.35 11.55
C ARG A 91 22.30 -4.10 10.06
N GLU A 92 22.85 -4.93 9.19
CA GLU A 92 22.61 -4.84 7.75
C GLU A 92 21.14 -5.08 7.39
N ILE A 93 20.50 -6.05 8.04
CA ILE A 93 19.06 -6.31 7.88
C ILE A 93 18.24 -5.12 8.39
N GLU A 94 18.55 -4.57 9.55
CA GLU A 94 17.86 -3.41 10.12
C GLU A 94 17.98 -2.18 9.20
N MET A 95 19.18 -1.92 8.66
CA MET A 95 19.39 -0.85 7.67
C MET A 95 18.58 -1.09 6.40
N ALA A 96 18.62 -2.30 5.85
CA ALA A 96 17.85 -2.66 4.65
C ALA A 96 16.34 -2.54 4.89
N VAL A 97 15.84 -2.92 6.07
CA VAL A 97 14.43 -2.76 6.45
C VAL A 97 14.06 -1.29 6.56
N ALA A 98 14.90 -0.46 7.19
CA ALA A 98 14.68 0.98 7.28
C ALA A 98 14.62 1.62 5.88
N GLU A 99 15.57 1.27 5.02
CA GLU A 99 15.59 1.70 3.62
C GLU A 99 14.30 1.27 2.89
N ILE A 100 13.91 -0.01 2.93
CA ILE A 100 12.67 -0.51 2.32
C ILE A 100 11.43 0.27 2.81
N GLN A 101 11.39 0.64 4.09
CA GLN A 101 10.29 1.44 4.64
C GLN A 101 10.29 2.86 4.05
N GLU A 102 11.44 3.48 3.86
CA GLU A 102 11.55 4.78 3.17
C GLU A 102 11.10 4.68 1.71
N TRP A 103 11.57 3.67 0.96
CA TRP A 103 11.12 3.43 -0.41
C TRP A 103 9.61 3.22 -0.50
N LYS A 104 9.01 2.52 0.48
CA LYS A 104 7.56 2.33 0.55
C LYS A 104 6.82 3.64 0.78
N LYS A 105 7.27 4.46 1.73
CA LYS A 105 6.67 5.78 2.02
C LYS A 105 6.76 6.69 0.80
N GLU A 106 7.90 6.73 0.13
CA GLU A 106 8.10 7.53 -1.08
C GLU A 106 7.15 7.08 -2.20
N LYS A 107 7.00 5.76 -2.41
CA LYS A 107 6.06 5.24 -3.41
C LYS A 107 4.59 5.49 -3.07
N GLU A 108 4.23 5.45 -1.79
CA GLU A 108 2.89 5.82 -1.32
C GLU A 108 2.65 7.32 -1.53
N PHE A 109 3.63 8.16 -1.25
CA PHE A 109 3.56 9.60 -1.47
C PHE A 109 3.45 9.96 -2.95
N GLU A 110 4.26 9.35 -3.82
CA GLU A 110 4.21 9.56 -5.27
C GLU A 110 2.85 9.16 -5.86
N ARG A 111 2.27 8.05 -5.38
CA ARG A 111 0.91 7.65 -5.77
C ARG A 111 -0.12 8.67 -5.29
N MET A 112 0.01 9.11 -4.04
CA MET A 112 -0.87 10.10 -3.45
C MET A 112 -0.82 11.42 -4.24
N GLU A 113 0.36 11.93 -4.54
CA GLU A 113 0.56 13.16 -5.30
C GLU A 113 -0.08 13.08 -6.70
N ARG A 114 0.14 11.97 -7.41
CA ARG A 114 -0.51 11.74 -8.72
C ARG A 114 -2.02 11.67 -8.61
N THR A 115 -2.55 10.99 -7.59
CA THR A 115 -4.00 10.94 -7.37
C THR A 115 -4.57 12.30 -7.02
N THR A 116 -3.90 13.08 -6.16
CA THR A 116 -4.32 14.42 -5.78
C THR A 116 -4.29 15.38 -6.97
N ALA A 117 -3.24 15.32 -7.79
CA ALA A 117 -3.16 16.11 -9.01
C ALA A 117 -4.27 15.75 -10.01
N ALA A 118 -4.55 14.47 -10.19
CA ALA A 118 -5.65 14.01 -11.04
C ALA A 118 -7.02 14.48 -10.52
N ILE A 119 -7.24 14.42 -9.20
CA ILE A 119 -8.45 14.93 -8.55
C ILE A 119 -8.57 16.44 -8.75
N ALA A 120 -7.50 17.21 -8.54
CA ALA A 120 -7.49 18.66 -8.74
C ALA A 120 -7.84 19.04 -10.19
N LEU A 121 -7.23 18.38 -11.18
CA LEU A 121 -7.55 18.61 -12.60
C LEU A 121 -9.00 18.23 -12.93
N TYR A 122 -9.50 17.15 -12.34
CA TYR A 122 -10.88 16.75 -12.50
C TYR A 122 -11.83 17.81 -11.93
N LEU A 123 -11.53 18.35 -10.74
CA LEU A 123 -12.30 19.43 -10.10
C LEU A 123 -12.32 20.70 -10.94
N GLU A 124 -11.18 21.12 -11.48
CA GLU A 124 -11.08 22.29 -12.34
C GLU A 124 -11.93 22.13 -13.61
N LYS A 125 -11.79 21.00 -14.30
CA LYS A 125 -12.57 20.73 -15.53
C LYS A 125 -14.06 20.71 -15.27
N LEU A 126 -14.47 20.16 -14.14
CA LEU A 126 -15.86 19.99 -13.79
C LEU A 126 -16.52 21.30 -13.35
N THR A 127 -15.81 22.12 -12.57
CA THR A 127 -16.30 23.47 -12.22
C THR A 127 -16.43 24.34 -13.47
N LYS A 128 -15.48 24.27 -14.39
CA LYS A 128 -15.56 24.93 -15.69
C LYS A 128 -16.78 24.47 -16.49
N LEU A 129 -17.01 23.16 -16.61
CA LEU A 129 -18.16 22.61 -17.31
C LEU A 129 -19.49 23.02 -16.66
N ASN A 130 -19.54 23.08 -15.32
CA ASN A 130 -20.72 23.57 -14.61
C ASN A 130 -21.01 25.04 -14.92
N ILE A 131 -20.00 25.91 -14.90
CA ILE A 131 -20.17 27.34 -15.25
C ILE A 131 -20.65 27.48 -16.69
N GLU A 132 -20.04 26.74 -17.63
CA GLU A 132 -20.45 26.74 -19.03
C GLU A 132 -21.90 26.26 -19.19
N THR A 133 -22.29 25.22 -18.46
CA THR A 133 -23.67 24.68 -18.47
C THR A 133 -24.67 25.67 -17.89
N ILE A 134 -24.36 26.32 -16.76
CA ILE A 134 -25.22 27.35 -16.15
C ILE A 134 -25.42 28.51 -17.13
N ASN A 135 -24.34 29.01 -17.72
CA ASN A 135 -24.42 30.10 -18.69
C ASN A 135 -25.25 29.69 -19.90
N ALA A 136 -25.06 28.48 -20.43
CA ALA A 136 -25.85 27.95 -21.54
C ALA A 136 -27.35 27.84 -21.19
N ILE A 137 -27.70 27.34 -20.00
CA ILE A 137 -29.08 27.26 -19.51
C ILE A 137 -29.68 28.66 -19.37
N GLY A 138 -28.93 29.61 -18.78
CA GLY A 138 -29.39 30.99 -18.61
C GLY A 138 -29.61 31.70 -19.95
N HIS A 139 -28.70 31.54 -20.91
CA HIS A 139 -28.88 32.06 -22.27
C HIS A 139 -30.09 31.44 -22.96
N MET A 140 -30.26 30.12 -22.85
CA MET A 140 -31.41 29.43 -23.44
C MET A 140 -32.73 29.89 -22.81
N GLN A 141 -32.77 30.11 -21.48
CA GLN A 141 -33.95 30.63 -20.79
C GLN A 141 -34.33 32.03 -21.29
N LEU A 142 -33.34 32.92 -21.46
CA LEU A 142 -33.56 34.26 -21.99
C LEU A 142 -34.03 34.21 -23.44
N GLU A 143 -33.35 33.44 -24.29
CA GLU A 143 -33.68 33.28 -25.71
C GLU A 143 -35.07 32.69 -25.92
N LEU A 144 -35.45 31.67 -25.15
CA LEU A 144 -36.79 31.07 -25.21
C LEU A 144 -37.87 32.07 -24.78
N LYS A 145 -37.61 32.87 -23.75
CA LYS A 145 -38.55 33.91 -23.28
C LYS A 145 -38.71 35.00 -24.33
N GLU A 146 -37.61 35.45 -24.95
CA GLU A 146 -37.63 36.43 -26.04
C GLU A 146 -38.40 35.90 -27.25
N ARG A 147 -38.12 34.66 -27.69
CA ARG A 147 -38.86 34.01 -28.79
C ARG A 147 -40.34 33.84 -28.50
N ALA A 148 -40.71 33.49 -27.27
CA ALA A 148 -42.11 33.39 -26.87
C ALA A 148 -42.80 34.75 -26.95
N GLN A 149 -42.17 35.83 -26.47
CA GLN A 149 -42.71 37.19 -26.57
C GLN A 149 -42.85 37.66 -28.02
N GLN A 150 -41.84 37.40 -28.84
CA GLN A 150 -41.87 37.72 -30.25
C GLN A 150 -42.99 36.96 -30.97
N LEU A 151 -43.19 35.67 -30.65
CA LEU A 151 -44.27 34.87 -31.20
C LEU A 151 -45.65 35.43 -30.83
N VAL A 152 -45.87 35.87 -29.58
CA VAL A 152 -47.12 36.56 -29.19
C VAL A 152 -47.34 37.75 -30.08
N TYR A 153 -46.33 38.62 -30.18
CA TYR A 153 -46.44 39.88 -30.89
C TYR A 153 -46.75 39.66 -32.38
N GLU A 154 -45.98 38.79 -33.05
CA GLU A 154 -46.18 38.43 -34.45
C GLU A 154 -47.56 37.83 -34.68
N LYS A 155 -48.02 36.92 -33.81
CA LYS A 155 -49.33 36.32 -33.94
C LYS A 155 -50.44 37.33 -33.70
N THR A 156 -50.33 38.20 -32.69
CA THR A 156 -51.32 39.27 -32.44
C THR A 156 -51.45 40.20 -33.64
N ILE A 157 -50.35 40.55 -34.31
CA ILE A 157 -50.38 41.33 -35.55
C ILE A 157 -51.11 40.56 -36.66
N GLN A 158 -50.72 39.30 -36.91
CA GLN A 158 -51.37 38.46 -37.92
C GLN A 158 -52.88 38.32 -37.68
N TYR A 159 -53.32 38.23 -36.42
CA TYR A 159 -54.74 38.18 -36.08
C TYR A 159 -55.46 39.49 -36.34
N LYS A 160 -54.82 40.62 -36.04
CA LYS A 160 -55.39 41.93 -36.35
C LYS A 160 -55.55 42.08 -37.87
N GLU A 161 -54.54 41.73 -38.65
CA GLU A 161 -54.59 41.75 -40.11
C GLU A 161 -55.70 40.84 -40.67
N LEU A 162 -55.87 39.64 -40.09
CA LEU A 162 -56.94 38.72 -40.47
C LEU A 162 -58.32 39.32 -40.16
N GLN A 163 -58.49 39.96 -39.00
CA GLN A 163 -59.73 40.64 -38.64
C GLN A 163 -60.02 41.84 -39.54
N ASP A 164 -59.01 42.67 -39.82
CA ASP A 164 -59.13 43.82 -40.73
C ASP A 164 -59.55 43.36 -42.14
N THR A 165 -58.93 42.28 -42.64
CA THR A 165 -59.30 41.66 -43.93
C THR A 165 -60.72 41.09 -43.90
N ALA A 166 -61.11 40.41 -42.82
CA ALA A 166 -62.46 39.86 -42.69
C ALA A 166 -63.54 40.96 -42.61
N ILE A 167 -63.23 42.09 -41.97
CA ILE A 167 -64.10 43.27 -41.91
C ILE A 167 -64.23 43.89 -43.30
N GLU A 168 -63.14 44.02 -44.05
CA GLU A 168 -63.16 44.54 -45.41
C GLU A 168 -63.96 43.62 -46.36
N GLU A 169 -63.77 42.30 -46.27
CA GLU A 169 -64.59 41.31 -46.99
C GLU A 169 -66.07 41.44 -46.63
N ALA A 170 -66.40 41.53 -45.34
CA ALA A 170 -67.78 41.67 -44.87
C ALA A 170 -68.41 42.98 -45.39
N MET A 171 -67.66 44.08 -45.41
CA MET A 171 -68.12 45.36 -45.94
C MET A 171 -68.41 45.28 -47.43
N ASN A 172 -67.54 44.63 -48.21
CA ASN A 172 -67.76 44.39 -49.63
C ASN A 172 -68.97 43.47 -49.87
N ASP A 173 -69.15 42.43 -49.03
CA ASP A 173 -70.30 41.55 -49.09
C ASP A 173 -71.61 42.30 -48.80
N PHE A 174 -71.63 43.20 -47.81
CA PHE A 174 -72.80 44.05 -47.53
C PHE A 174 -73.17 44.96 -48.70
N ILE A 175 -72.18 45.65 -49.30
CA ILE A 175 -72.40 46.50 -50.50
C ILE A 175 -72.98 45.65 -51.64
N ARG A 176 -72.40 44.47 -51.89
CA ARG A 176 -72.86 43.57 -52.95
C ARG A 176 -74.28 43.02 -52.71
N ILE A 177 -74.63 42.73 -51.46
CA ILE A 177 -75.99 42.32 -51.09
C ILE A 177 -76.98 43.45 -51.38
N GLU A 178 -76.61 44.68 -51.04
CA GLU A 178 -77.43 45.88 -51.28
C GLU A 178 -77.63 46.15 -52.78
N GLU A 179 -76.58 46.02 -53.60
CA GLU A 179 -76.65 46.21 -55.05
C GLU A 179 -77.45 45.11 -55.78
N LYS A 180 -77.33 43.84 -55.38
CA LYS A 180 -77.93 42.71 -56.12
C LYS A 180 -79.30 42.26 -55.60
N PHE A 181 -79.60 42.53 -54.34
CA PHE A 181 -80.82 42.07 -53.68
C PHE A 181 -81.59 43.22 -53.01
N GLY A 182 -81.32 44.47 -53.38
CA GLY A 182 -82.01 45.66 -52.84
C GLY A 182 -83.54 45.60 -52.95
N ASP A 183 -84.07 44.97 -54.00
CA ASP A 183 -85.52 44.85 -54.23
C ASP A 183 -86.19 43.72 -53.42
N ASN A 184 -85.41 42.85 -52.77
CA ASN A 184 -85.90 41.70 -52.00
C ASN A 184 -85.42 41.77 -50.55
N GLU A 185 -86.20 42.48 -49.73
CA GLU A 185 -85.97 42.68 -48.30
C GLU A 185 -85.66 41.36 -47.55
N ARG A 186 -86.34 40.26 -47.91
CA ARG A 186 -86.21 38.98 -47.22
C ARG A 186 -84.90 38.29 -47.55
N ALA A 187 -84.44 38.37 -48.81
CA ALA A 187 -83.14 37.84 -49.20
C ALA A 187 -82.00 38.67 -48.59
N LYS A 188 -82.17 40.01 -48.55
CA LYS A 188 -81.23 40.93 -47.92
C LYS A 188 -81.01 40.61 -46.44
N ASP A 189 -82.07 40.48 -45.65
CA ASP A 189 -82.00 40.17 -44.21
C ASP A 189 -81.32 38.81 -43.94
N ILE A 190 -81.61 37.77 -44.74
CA ILE A 190 -80.98 36.46 -44.59
C ILE A 190 -79.46 36.53 -44.88
N LEU A 191 -79.06 37.23 -45.94
CA LEU A 191 -77.65 37.33 -46.32
C LEU A 191 -76.86 38.20 -45.34
N ILE A 192 -77.42 39.31 -44.86
CA ILE A 192 -76.80 40.16 -43.84
C ILE A 192 -76.52 39.35 -42.57
N ARG A 193 -77.51 38.57 -42.08
CA ARG A 193 -77.30 37.71 -40.91
C ARG A 193 -76.24 36.64 -41.13
N ALA A 194 -76.11 36.12 -42.36
CA ALA A 194 -75.08 35.15 -42.69
C ALA A 194 -73.66 35.77 -42.61
N VAL A 195 -73.50 37.00 -43.11
CA VAL A 195 -72.24 37.77 -43.02
C VAL A 195 -71.93 38.11 -41.56
N ASP A 196 -72.91 38.58 -40.78
CA ASP A 196 -72.74 38.84 -39.34
C ASP A 196 -72.30 37.59 -38.58
N THR A 197 -72.91 36.45 -38.87
CA THR A 197 -72.56 35.16 -38.25
C THR A 197 -71.14 34.73 -38.63
N LYS A 198 -70.73 34.92 -39.90
CA LYS A 198 -69.36 34.64 -40.37
C LYS A 198 -68.36 35.51 -39.62
N MET A 199 -68.62 36.82 -39.49
CA MET A 199 -67.73 37.75 -38.79
C MET A 199 -67.63 37.43 -37.30
N GLY A 200 -68.76 37.14 -36.65
CA GLY A 200 -68.79 36.67 -35.25
C GLY A 200 -67.93 35.42 -35.03
N ASN A 201 -68.05 34.42 -35.91
CA ASN A 201 -67.23 33.20 -35.82
C ASN A 201 -65.72 33.48 -35.99
N ILE A 202 -65.33 34.41 -36.86
CA ILE A 202 -63.92 34.78 -37.06
C ILE A 202 -63.36 35.49 -35.82
N ILE A 203 -64.13 36.40 -35.23
CA ILE A 203 -63.75 37.10 -33.99
C ILE A 203 -63.65 36.11 -32.82
N ASP A 204 -64.64 35.24 -32.64
CA ASP A 204 -64.65 34.25 -31.56
C ASP A 204 -63.48 33.25 -31.70
N THR A 205 -63.20 32.79 -32.91
CA THR A 205 -62.08 31.88 -33.19
C THR A 205 -60.74 32.56 -32.92
N SER A 206 -60.58 33.82 -33.33
CA SER A 206 -59.36 34.60 -33.08
C SER A 206 -59.14 34.84 -31.58
N THR A 207 -60.22 35.13 -30.85
CA THR A 207 -60.18 35.34 -29.40
C THR A 207 -59.80 34.06 -28.67
N ARG A 208 -60.42 32.93 -29.01
CA ARG A 208 -60.09 31.62 -28.41
C ARG A 208 -58.63 31.23 -28.66
N PHE A 209 -58.13 31.47 -29.87
CA PHE A 209 -56.73 31.20 -30.18
C PHE A 209 -55.77 32.05 -29.33
N LEU A 210 -56.04 33.35 -29.13
CA LEU A 210 -55.21 34.20 -28.28
C LEU A 210 -55.20 33.72 -26.81
N GLU A 211 -56.34 33.22 -26.32
CA GLU A 211 -56.41 32.60 -24.99
C GLU A 211 -55.58 31.32 -24.91
N GLU A 212 -55.66 30.46 -25.91
CA GLU A 212 -54.85 29.23 -26.01
C GLU A 212 -53.35 29.56 -26.08
N LEU A 213 -52.96 30.52 -26.91
CA LEU A 213 -51.56 30.96 -27.04
C LEU A 213 -51.01 31.52 -25.71
N ASN A 214 -51.82 32.28 -24.97
CA ASN A 214 -51.42 32.74 -23.64
C ASN A 214 -51.23 31.58 -22.65
N ARG A 215 -52.14 30.59 -22.66
CA ARG A 215 -52.01 29.37 -21.83
C ARG A 215 -50.74 28.58 -22.19
N ASP A 216 -50.44 28.43 -23.47
CA ASP A 216 -49.25 27.72 -23.95
C ASP A 216 -47.97 28.42 -23.49
N ILE A 217 -47.92 29.75 -23.51
CA ILE A 217 -46.78 30.52 -23.01
C ILE A 217 -46.60 30.39 -21.51
N VAL A 218 -47.70 30.41 -20.75
CA VAL A 218 -47.65 30.15 -19.31
C VAL A 218 -47.07 28.75 -19.05
N SER A 219 -47.51 27.74 -19.79
CA SER A 219 -46.99 26.37 -19.70
C SER A 219 -45.51 26.28 -20.09
N LEU A 220 -45.10 27.00 -21.14
CA LEU A 220 -43.72 27.07 -21.60
C LEU A 220 -42.81 27.72 -20.55
N ASN A 221 -43.24 28.83 -19.95
CA ASN A 221 -42.52 29.48 -18.84
C ASN A 221 -42.37 28.54 -17.64
N GLN A 222 -43.44 27.84 -17.24
CA GLN A 222 -43.36 26.86 -16.16
C GLN A 222 -42.40 25.70 -16.48
N SER A 223 -42.34 25.28 -17.74
CA SER A 223 -41.42 24.22 -18.19
C SER A 223 -39.96 24.69 -18.15
N ILE A 224 -39.70 25.93 -18.58
CA ILE A 224 -38.38 26.57 -18.50
C ILE A 224 -37.94 26.71 -17.04
N ASP A 225 -38.84 27.16 -16.15
CA ASP A 225 -38.54 27.29 -14.72
C ASP A 225 -38.22 25.93 -14.10
N ARG A 226 -38.96 24.87 -14.46
CA ARG A 226 -38.66 23.51 -14.02
C ARG A 226 -37.29 23.03 -14.50
N LEU A 227 -36.96 23.24 -15.77
CA LEU A 227 -35.68 22.84 -16.34
C LEU A 227 -34.52 23.58 -15.67
N THR A 228 -34.70 24.88 -15.42
CA THR A 228 -33.72 25.72 -14.71
C THR A 228 -33.52 25.23 -13.27
N ASN A 229 -34.60 25.00 -12.53
CA ASN A 229 -34.55 24.48 -11.16
C ASN A 229 -33.94 23.07 -11.09
N GLN A 230 -34.23 22.20 -12.07
CA GLN A 230 -33.62 20.87 -12.16
C GLN A 230 -32.14 20.96 -12.48
N GLY A 231 -31.73 21.84 -13.40
CA GLY A 231 -30.33 22.13 -13.69
C GLY A 231 -29.58 22.64 -12.46
N GLN A 232 -30.16 23.59 -11.73
CA GLN A 232 -29.61 24.11 -10.48
C GLN A 232 -29.49 23.02 -9.41
N LYS A 233 -30.54 22.21 -9.19
CA LYS A 233 -30.49 21.09 -8.25
C LYS A 233 -29.48 20.02 -8.65
N PHE A 234 -29.29 19.77 -9.94
CA PHE A 234 -28.26 18.86 -10.42
C PHE A 234 -26.88 19.40 -10.03
N ILE A 235 -26.63 20.69 -10.24
CA ILE A 235 -25.38 21.35 -9.84
C ILE A 235 -25.21 21.33 -8.32
N GLU A 236 -26.21 21.70 -7.53
CA GLU A 236 -26.18 21.71 -6.06
C GLU A 236 -25.89 20.31 -5.50
N ASN A 237 -26.66 19.29 -5.90
CA ASN A 237 -26.42 17.91 -5.46
C ASN A 237 -25.02 17.42 -5.85
N HIS A 238 -24.54 17.86 -7.01
CA HIS A 238 -23.22 17.47 -7.48
C HIS A 238 -22.14 18.16 -6.65
N LEU A 239 -22.27 19.46 -6.36
CA LEU A 239 -21.42 20.23 -5.43
C LEU A 239 -21.42 19.65 -4.00
N GLU A 240 -22.57 19.26 -3.46
CA GLU A 240 -22.67 18.66 -2.13
C GLU A 240 -21.94 17.32 -2.04
N ARG A 241 -22.01 16.48 -3.08
CA ARG A 241 -21.25 15.22 -3.13
C ARG A 241 -19.73 15.45 -3.10
N PHE A 242 -19.23 16.61 -3.56
CA PHE A 242 -17.82 16.95 -3.42
C PHE A 242 -17.43 17.19 -1.96
N HIS A 243 -18.19 17.99 -1.21
CA HIS A 243 -17.88 18.29 0.19
C HIS A 243 -17.83 17.04 1.10
N ILE A 244 -18.64 16.02 0.79
CA ILE A 244 -18.66 14.75 1.55
C ILE A 244 -17.41 13.90 1.24
N THR A 245 -16.87 13.98 0.03
CA THR A 245 -15.72 13.17 -0.39
C THR A 245 -14.41 13.72 0.19
N ASP A 246 -14.29 15.05 0.29
CA ASP A 246 -13.17 15.70 0.99
C ASP A 246 -13.18 15.41 2.50
N ALA A 247 -14.37 15.37 3.14
CA ALA A 247 -14.48 15.09 4.57
C ALA A 247 -14.18 13.62 4.94
N ARG A 248 -14.58 12.65 4.09
CA ARG A 248 -14.34 11.22 4.33
C ARG A 248 -12.88 10.81 4.07
N SER A 249 -12.24 11.39 3.06
CA SER A 249 -10.84 11.07 2.75
C SER A 249 -9.86 11.53 3.84
N GLY A 250 -10.16 12.61 4.57
CA GLY A 250 -9.38 13.05 5.73
C GLY A 250 -9.60 12.19 6.99
N GLN A 251 -10.84 11.81 7.31
CA GLN A 251 -11.14 11.05 8.53
C GLN A 251 -10.72 9.58 8.46
N ASP A 252 -10.81 8.93 7.30
CA ASP A 252 -10.43 7.52 7.16
C ASP A 252 -8.90 7.32 7.17
N HIS A 253 -8.13 8.32 6.70
CA HIS A 253 -6.67 8.29 6.76
C HIS A 253 -6.14 8.48 8.18
N GLU A 254 -6.74 9.38 8.96
CA GLU A 254 -6.34 9.64 10.34
C GLU A 254 -6.68 8.44 11.25
N LYS A 255 -7.85 7.83 11.09
CA LYS A 255 -8.24 6.60 11.81
C LYS A 255 -7.33 5.41 11.48
N ALA A 256 -6.97 5.23 10.21
CA ALA A 256 -6.08 4.14 9.79
C ALA A 256 -4.63 4.31 10.31
N LEU A 257 -4.18 5.55 10.49
CA LEU A 257 -2.89 5.86 11.13
C LEU A 257 -2.91 5.58 12.62
N TRP A 258 -3.98 5.96 13.32
CA TRP A 258 -4.15 5.68 14.75
C TRP A 258 -4.31 4.19 15.06
N ASP A 259 -5.08 3.43 14.27
CA ASP A 259 -5.25 1.98 14.47
C ASP A 259 -3.96 1.19 14.18
N LYS A 260 -3.12 1.63 13.23
CA LYS A 260 -1.79 1.05 13.00
C LYS A 260 -0.79 1.39 14.11
N ALA A 261 -0.87 2.59 14.69
CA ALA A 261 -0.01 2.99 15.80
C ALA A 261 -0.34 2.22 17.09
N PHE A 262 -1.62 1.96 17.36
CA PHE A 262 -2.05 1.22 18.56
C PHE A 262 -1.94 -0.31 18.43
N SER A 263 -2.00 -0.87 17.22
CA SER A 263 -1.79 -2.31 17.00
C SER A 263 -0.31 -2.74 17.08
N GLY A 264 0.63 -1.82 16.85
CA GLY A 264 2.07 -2.05 17.03
C GLY A 264 2.56 -1.97 18.48
N LEU A 265 1.70 -1.57 19.43
CA LEU A 265 2.06 -1.34 20.84
C LEU A 265 1.56 -2.44 21.79
N LYS A 266 1.02 -3.55 21.27
CA LYS A 266 0.74 -4.75 22.06
C LYS A 266 1.96 -5.68 22.07
N ILE A 267 2.82 -5.48 23.06
CA ILE A 267 3.67 -6.50 23.67
C ILE A 267 3.17 -6.67 25.10
#